data_AF-A0A1F9LH54-F1
#
_entry.id   AF-A0A1F9LH54-F1
#
_cell.length_a   1.000
_cell.length_b   1.000
_cell.length_c   1.000
_cell.angle_alpha   90.00
_cell.angle_beta   90.00
_cell.angle_gamma   90.00
#
_symmetry.space_group_name_H-M   'P 1'
#
loop_
_entity.id
_entity.type
_entity.pdbx_description
1 polymer ?
#
loop_
_entity_poly.entity_id
_entity_poly.type
_entity_poly.pdbx_seq_one_letter_code
_entity_poly.pdbx_strand_id
1 'polypeptide(L)' 'MGGDRALVSIFRLQGNRSGIVKVALHEFGHLMGLDHCHEDTCVMKFSKNVEQLDSISSMFCNYCLDQIRYGIRKKPERP' A
#
# COMPACT_ATOMS: atom_id res chain seq x y z
N MET A 1 1.48 8.16 8.43
CA MET A 1 2.76 8.23 7.67
C MET A 1 2.63 9.25 6.54
N GLY A 2 3.64 9.48 5.67
CA GLY A 2 3.59 10.44 4.56
C GLY A 2 4.94 10.61 3.87
N GLY A 3 4.99 11.17 2.64
CA GLY A 3 6.23 11.45 1.94
C GLY A 3 6.12 11.42 0.42
N ASP A 4 7.30 11.43 -0.23
CA ASP A 4 7.44 11.60 -1.68
C ASP A 4 8.18 10.45 -2.36
N ARG A 5 8.75 9.53 -1.58
CA ARG A 5 9.58 8.43 -2.06
C ARG A 5 9.34 7.20 -1.20
N ALA A 6 9.22 6.05 -1.84
CA ALA A 6 9.20 4.75 -1.19
C ALA A 6 10.10 3.77 -1.96
N LEU A 7 10.52 2.71 -1.29
CA LEU A 7 11.39 1.68 -1.83
C LEU A 7 10.75 0.30 -1.63
N VAL A 8 10.69 -0.49 -2.70
CA VAL A 8 10.21 -1.87 -2.66
C VAL A 8 11.37 -2.80 -2.97
N SER A 9 11.62 -3.78 -2.08
CA SER A 9 12.58 -4.86 -2.33
C SER A 9 11.84 -6.11 -2.81
N ILE A 10 12.25 -6.62 -3.97
CA ILE A 10 11.69 -7.85 -4.55
C ILE A 10 12.39 -9.13 -4.08
N PHE A 11 13.45 -9.01 -3.27
CA PHE A 11 14.32 -10.12 -2.89
C PHE A 11 13.57 -11.28 -2.23
N ARG A 12 12.70 -10.98 -1.25
CA ARG A 12 11.90 -11.99 -0.54
C ARG A 12 10.70 -12.48 -1.35
N LEU A 13 10.34 -11.79 -2.44
CA LEU A 13 9.16 -12.11 -3.25
C LEU A 13 9.47 -13.16 -4.33
N GLN A 14 10.74 -13.42 -4.64
CA GLN A 14 11.19 -14.53 -5.51
C GLN A 14 10.41 -14.67 -6.84
N GLY A 15 9.99 -13.54 -7.45
CA GLY A 15 9.23 -13.54 -8.70
C GLY A 15 7.71 -13.61 -8.56
N ASN A 16 7.16 -13.62 -7.34
CA ASN A 16 5.73 -13.48 -7.07
C ASN A 16 5.24 -12.09 -7.49
N ARG A 17 4.72 -12.00 -8.73
CA ARG A 17 4.22 -10.76 -9.34
C ARG A 17 3.10 -10.13 -8.53
N SER A 18 2.20 -10.94 -7.96
CA SER A 18 1.09 -10.47 -7.14
C SER A 18 1.62 -9.81 -5.87
N GLY A 19 2.58 -10.43 -5.19
CA GLY A 19 3.26 -9.86 -4.02
C GLY A 19 3.94 -8.53 -4.32
N ILE A 20 4.60 -8.40 -5.48
CA ILE A 20 5.25 -7.14 -5.90
C ILE A 20 4.21 -6.02 -6.02
N VAL A 21 3.07 -6.29 -6.66
CA VAL A 21 1.98 -5.31 -6.80
C VAL A 21 1.41 -4.94 -5.43
N LYS A 22 1.18 -5.92 -4.54
CA LYS A 22 0.66 -5.67 -3.19
C LYS A 22 1.59 -4.76 -2.38
N VAL A 23 2.89 -5.05 -2.34
CA VAL A 23 3.86 -4.21 -1.60
C VAL A 23 3.98 -2.82 -2.24
N ALA A 24 4.01 -2.73 -3.57
CA ALA A 24 4.05 -1.43 -4.24
C ALA A 24 2.81 -0.56 -3.94
N LEU A 25 1.62 -1.15 -3.91
CA LEU A 25 0.39 -0.45 -3.52
C LEU A 25 0.39 -0.07 -2.02
N HIS A 26 0.91 -0.94 -1.16
CA HIS A 26 1.07 -0.66 0.28
C HIS A 26 1.94 0.59 0.52
N GLU A 27 3.13 0.61 -0.08
CA GLU A 27 4.05 1.74 0.02
C GLU A 27 3.47 3.01 -0.61
N PHE A 28 2.75 2.89 -1.74
CA PHE A 28 2.01 4.02 -2.32
C PHE A 28 0.98 4.59 -1.32
N GLY A 29 0.26 3.74 -0.59
CA GLY A 29 -0.65 4.17 0.46
C GLY A 29 0.05 5.00 1.54
N HIS A 30 1.25 4.59 1.97
CA HIS A 30 2.06 5.39 2.89
C HIS A 30 2.46 6.75 2.32
N LEU A 31 2.79 6.85 1.02
CA LEU A 31 3.05 8.14 0.35
C LEU A 31 1.82 9.06 0.31
N MET A 32 0.63 8.47 0.27
CA MET A 32 -0.64 9.18 0.33
C MET A 32 -1.10 9.51 1.76
N GLY A 33 -0.30 9.13 2.77
CA GLY A 33 -0.54 9.48 4.16
C GLY A 33 -1.24 8.41 5.00
N LEU A 34 -1.51 7.24 4.41
CA LEU A 34 -2.17 6.15 5.12
C LEU A 34 -1.23 5.49 6.13
N ASP A 35 -1.77 5.11 7.27
CA ASP A 35 -1.15 4.16 8.19
C ASP A 35 -1.68 2.74 7.93
N HIS A 36 -1.12 1.74 8.62
CA HIS A 36 -1.60 0.37 8.51
C HIS A 36 -3.10 0.27 8.81
N CYS A 37 -3.80 -0.51 8.00
CA CYS A 37 -5.23 -0.75 8.17
C CYS A 37 -5.47 -2.03 9.00
N HIS A 38 -6.56 -2.07 9.75
CA HIS A 38 -6.97 -3.25 10.51
C HIS A 38 -7.80 -4.23 9.66
N GLU A 39 -8.40 -3.76 8.57
CA GLU A 39 -9.20 -4.54 7.63
C GLU A 39 -8.35 -5.61 6.93
N ASP A 40 -8.71 -6.89 7.09
CA ASP A 40 -7.92 -8.03 6.58
C ASP A 40 -7.91 -8.09 5.05
N THR A 41 -8.94 -7.53 4.42
CA THR A 41 -9.04 -7.44 2.96
C THR A 41 -8.37 -6.19 2.37
N CYS A 42 -7.73 -5.35 3.18
CA CYS A 42 -7.08 -4.14 2.69
C CYS A 42 -5.58 -4.38 2.42
N VAL A 43 -5.09 -3.91 1.29
CA VAL A 43 -3.65 -3.95 0.94
C VAL A 43 -2.77 -3.20 1.95
N MET A 44 -3.35 -2.27 2.73
CA MET A 44 -2.67 -1.58 3.85
C MET A 44 -2.59 -2.41 5.14
N LYS A 45 -3.11 -3.64 5.16
CA LYS A 45 -2.94 -4.55 6.29
C LYS A 45 -1.46 -4.88 6.44
N PHE A 46 -0.96 -4.82 7.67
CA PHE A 46 0.42 -5.17 7.95
C PHE A 46 0.68 -6.67 7.72
N SER A 47 1.71 -6.99 6.93
CA SER A 47 2.18 -8.36 6.69
C SER A 47 3.60 -8.55 7.20
N LYS A 48 3.84 -9.54 8.08
CA LYS A 48 5.18 -9.85 8.62
C LYS A 48 6.00 -10.74 7.69
N ASN A 49 5.34 -11.54 6.87
CA ASN A 49 5.97 -12.54 5.99
C ASN A 49 5.20 -12.68 4.67
N VAL A 50 5.76 -13.47 3.76
CA VAL A 50 5.22 -13.62 2.40
C VAL A 50 3.89 -14.37 2.43
N GLU A 51 3.73 -15.32 3.35
CA GLU A 51 2.51 -16.10 3.52
C GLU A 51 1.33 -15.21 3.94
N GLN A 52 1.56 -14.27 4.86
CA GLN A 52 0.56 -13.25 5.23
C GLN A 52 0.27 -12.30 4.07
N LEU A 53 1.31 -11.84 3.36
CA LEU A 53 1.13 -11.00 2.18
C LEU A 53 0.27 -11.67 1.11
N ASP A 54 0.44 -12.98 0.91
CA ASP A 54 -0.35 -13.75 -0.04
C ASP A 54 -1.82 -13.86 0.37
N SER A 55 -2.12 -13.93 1.67
CA SER A 55 -3.49 -13.92 2.19
C SER A 55 -4.22 -12.57 2.08
N ILE A 56 -3.49 -11.46 1.95
CA ILE A 56 -4.07 -10.11 1.84
C ILE A 56 -4.52 -9.84 0.41
N SER A 57 -5.66 -9.16 0.24
CA SER A 57 -6.14 -8.71 -1.08
C SER A 57 -5.29 -7.56 -1.65
N SER A 58 -5.20 -7.46 -2.97
CA SER A 58 -4.53 -6.35 -3.66
C SER A 58 -5.39 -5.07 -3.75
N MET A 59 -6.45 -4.97 -2.96
CA MET A 59 -7.41 -3.87 -2.99
C MET A 59 -7.28 -3.00 -1.74
N PHE A 60 -7.45 -1.69 -1.90
CA PHE A 60 -7.71 -0.80 -0.76
C PHE A 60 -9.17 -0.96 -0.31
N CYS A 61 -9.42 -0.93 1.00
CA CYS A 61 -10.79 -0.82 1.50
C CYS A 61 -11.38 0.57 1.19
N ASN A 62 -12.70 0.71 1.32
CA ASN A 62 -13.40 1.96 1.02
C ASN A 62 -12.84 3.15 1.80
N TYR A 63 -12.51 2.96 3.09
CA TYR A 63 -11.91 4.00 3.91
C TYR A 63 -10.56 4.48 3.36
N CYS A 64 -9.64 3.55 3.06
CA CYS A 64 -8.33 3.89 2.50
C CYS A 64 -8.45 4.55 1.13
N LEU A 65 -9.38 4.11 0.28
CA LEU A 65 -9.65 4.75 -1.01
C LEU A 65 -10.13 6.19 -0.85
N ASP A 66 -11.03 6.46 0.08
CA ASP A 66 -11.54 7.80 0.31
C ASP A 66 -10.46 8.75 0.85
N GLN A 67 -9.58 8.25 1.72
CA GLN A 67 -8.41 9.00 2.18
C GLN A 67 -7.42 9.29 1.03
N ILE A 68 -7.16 8.31 0.13
CA ILE A 68 -6.33 8.53 -1.06
C ILE A 68 -6.95 9.59 -1.97
N ARG A 69 -8.26 9.49 -2.25
CA ARG A 69 -8.99 10.47 -3.08
C ARG A 69 -8.91 11.88 -2.48
N TYR A 70 -9.03 11.98 -1.16
CA TYR A 70 -8.85 13.23 -0.45
C TYR A 70 -7.43 13.78 -0.58
N GLY A 71 -6.41 12.92 -0.41
CA GLY A 71 -5.00 13.27 -0.54
C GLY A 71 -4.63 13.77 -1.95
N ILE A 72 -5.12 13.11 -3.00
CA ILE A 72 -4.90 13.51 -4.40
C ILE A 72 -5.50 14.90 -4.67
N ARG A 73 -6.71 15.18 -4.18
CA ARG A 73 -7.36 16.49 -4.36
C ARG A 73 -6.64 17.62 -3.62
N LYS A 74 -5.89 17.31 -2.56
CA LYS A 74 -5.21 18.29 -1.71
C LYS A 74 -3.73 18.48 -2.02
N LYS A 75 -3.05 17.55 -2.70
CA LYS A 75 -1.68 17.77 -3.18
C LYS A 75 -1.76 18.61 -4.47
N PRO A 76 -1.41 19.92 -4.46
CA PRO A 76 -1.21 20.63 -5.72
C PRO A 76 -0.10 19.94 -6.52
N GLU A 77 -0.14 20.09 -7.85
CA GLU A 77 0.94 19.63 -8.74
C GLU A 77 2.28 20.06 -8.15
N ARG A 78 3.08 19.07 -7.74
CA ARG A 78 4.45 19.32 -7.30
C ARG A 78 5.27 19.54 -8.58
N PRO A 79 6.13 20.55 -8.60
CA PRO A 79 6.99 20.83 -9.74
C PRO A 79 7.88 19.62 -10.10
#